data_AF-A0A2P6NZ31-F1
#
_entry.id   AF-A0A2P6NZ31-F1
#
_cell.length_a   1.000
_cell.length_b   1.000
_cell.length_c   1.000
_cell.angle_alpha   90.00
_cell.angle_beta   90.00
_cell.angle_gamma   90.00
#
_symmetry.space_group_name_H-M   'P 1'
#
loop_
_entity.id
_entity.type
_entity.pdbx_description
1 polymer ?
#
loop_
_entity_poly.entity_id
_entity_poly.type
_entity_poly.pdbx_seq_one_letter_code
_entity_poly.pdbx_strand_id
1 'polypeptide(L)'
;GALLYIETANDRSAGKPGLRVTGQLGDVMKESSQLALTYAKSFIEDIQYGNRFFETASMHMHFPAGAIPKDGPSAGVTMVSSMISLALQRPLKPEVAMTGEITLTGKVLPIGGVKEKTIAARRGGIKTIIFPVDNKKDWDELEDYIKGNLKVHFADYYKDVFEVAFDPVDSRSGKVIEAQPTVPITPRKKRNQSPVQNRHAGLRAKVDQGLVCGYLFSVTQYLEVSKVLVLPCSDDSFILKFRCNCHSHI
;
A
#
# COMPACT_ATOMS: atom_id res chain seq x y z
N GLY A 1 9.91 15.02 -2.99
CA GLY A 1 9.40 13.65 -3.00
C GLY A 1 9.50 13.05 -1.61
N ALA A 2 8.44 12.38 -1.16
CA ALA A 2 8.41 11.58 0.07
C ALA A 2 7.97 10.16 -0.28
N LEU A 3 8.32 9.18 0.55
CA LEU A 3 7.76 7.84 0.43
C LEU A 3 6.40 7.78 1.12
N LEU A 4 5.45 7.15 0.45
CA LEU A 4 4.09 6.99 0.94
C LEU A 4 3.70 5.51 0.87
N TYR A 5 3.00 5.03 1.88
CA TYR A 5 2.44 3.68 1.85
C TYR A 5 0.96 3.76 1.46
N ILE A 6 0.49 2.85 0.62
CA ILE A 6 -0.92 2.59 0.36
C ILE A 6 -1.25 1.29 1.06
N GLU A 7 -2.32 1.31 1.84
CA GLU A 7 -2.87 0.11 2.46
C GLU A 7 -4.21 -0.19 1.81
N THR A 8 -4.45 -1.43 1.40
CA THR A 8 -5.76 -1.86 0.88
C THR A 8 -6.23 -3.08 1.63
N ALA A 9 -7.44 -3.01 2.17
CA ALA A 9 -8.03 -4.06 2.97
C ALA A 9 -9.42 -4.46 2.46
N ASN A 10 -9.81 -5.72 2.67
CA ASN A 10 -11.17 -6.17 2.41
C ASN A 10 -12.07 -5.82 3.60
N ASP A 11 -12.88 -4.77 3.45
CA ASP A 11 -13.88 -4.34 4.43
C ASP A 11 -15.14 -5.21 4.33
N ARG A 12 -15.12 -6.33 5.05
CA ARG A 12 -16.26 -7.26 5.15
C ARG A 12 -17.51 -6.65 5.81
N SER A 13 -17.41 -5.46 6.40
CA SER A 13 -18.51 -4.84 7.13
C SER A 13 -19.40 -3.94 6.27
N ALA A 14 -18.91 -3.45 5.11
CA ALA A 14 -19.65 -2.48 4.32
C ALA A 14 -20.84 -3.06 3.54
N GLY A 15 -20.94 -4.40 3.43
CA GLY A 15 -22.08 -5.13 2.88
C GLY A 15 -22.36 -4.94 1.38
N LYS A 16 -21.67 -4.02 0.70
CA LYS A 16 -21.80 -3.75 -0.75
C LYS A 16 -20.44 -3.79 -1.44
N PRO A 17 -20.29 -4.45 -2.59
CA PRO A 17 -19.06 -4.41 -3.37
C PRO A 17 -18.69 -2.99 -3.78
N GLY A 18 -17.40 -2.67 -3.74
CA GLY A 18 -16.92 -1.33 -4.11
C GLY A 18 -15.56 -1.00 -3.52
N LEU A 19 -15.11 0.23 -3.78
CA LEU A 19 -13.86 0.79 -3.26
C LEU A 19 -14.14 2.06 -2.50
N ARG A 20 -13.85 2.05 -1.20
CA ARG A 20 -13.80 3.23 -0.35
C ARG A 20 -12.36 3.70 -0.22
N VAL A 21 -12.13 5.01 -0.30
CA VAL A 21 -10.79 5.58 -0.20
C VAL A 21 -10.72 6.65 0.89
N THR A 22 -9.68 6.62 1.72
CA THR A 22 -9.45 7.62 2.79
C THR A 22 -7.98 8.07 2.84
N GLY A 23 -7.73 9.24 3.46
CA GLY A 23 -6.37 9.76 3.66
C GLY A 23 -6.10 11.15 3.07
N GLN A 24 -7.13 12.01 3.01
CA GLN A 24 -7.09 13.37 2.45
C GLN A 24 -6.60 13.42 0.99
N LEU A 25 -7.35 12.77 0.11
CA LEU A 25 -7.07 12.75 -1.32
C LEU A 25 -7.80 13.88 -2.06
N GLY A 26 -7.10 14.49 -3.01
CA GLY A 26 -7.69 15.36 -4.02
C GLY A 26 -8.56 14.58 -5.01
N ASP A 27 -9.26 15.30 -5.88
CA ASP A 27 -10.24 14.70 -6.80
C ASP A 27 -9.56 13.90 -7.92
N VAL A 28 -8.38 14.32 -8.38
CA VAL A 28 -7.59 13.57 -9.38
C VAL A 28 -7.18 12.20 -8.84
N MET A 29 -6.75 12.16 -7.58
CA MET A 29 -6.35 10.89 -6.97
C MET A 29 -7.55 9.96 -6.68
N LYS A 30 -8.72 10.52 -6.37
CA LYS A 30 -9.97 9.72 -6.27
C LYS A 30 -10.36 9.14 -7.61
N GLU A 31 -10.31 9.92 -8.69
CA GLU A 31 -10.58 9.44 -10.05
C GLU A 31 -9.58 8.34 -10.46
N SER A 32 -8.29 8.58 -10.20
CA SER A 32 -7.22 7.59 -10.43
C SER A 32 -7.47 6.28 -9.68
N SER A 33 -8.01 6.33 -8.46
CA SER A 33 -8.37 5.12 -7.71
C SER A 33 -9.50 4.31 -8.35
N GLN A 34 -10.49 4.97 -8.97
CA GLN A 34 -11.59 4.30 -9.68
C GLN A 34 -11.12 3.70 -11.00
N LEU A 35 -10.23 4.41 -11.70
CA LEU A 35 -9.58 3.90 -12.90
C LEU A 35 -8.74 2.66 -12.57
N ALA A 36 -7.93 2.73 -11.51
CA ALA A 36 -7.15 1.61 -11.03
C ALA A 36 -8.03 0.38 -10.70
N LEU A 37 -9.19 0.58 -10.06
CA LEU A 37 -10.12 -0.51 -9.77
C LEU A 37 -10.65 -1.15 -11.07
N THR A 38 -11.00 -0.33 -12.05
CA THR A 38 -11.53 -0.79 -13.34
C THR A 38 -10.48 -1.61 -14.08
N TYR A 39 -9.23 -1.15 -14.12
CA TYR A 39 -8.15 -1.91 -14.71
C TYR A 39 -7.82 -3.20 -13.93
N ALA A 40 -7.79 -3.15 -12.59
CA ALA A 40 -7.54 -4.32 -11.75
C ALA A 40 -8.54 -5.46 -11.99
N LYS A 41 -9.82 -5.12 -12.25
CA LYS A 41 -10.86 -6.08 -12.65
C LYS A 41 -10.54 -6.78 -13.98
N SER A 42 -10.10 -6.04 -14.98
CA SER A 42 -9.70 -6.62 -16.27
C SER A 42 -8.46 -7.49 -16.11
N PHE A 43 -7.45 -6.99 -15.41
CA PHE A 43 -6.16 -7.67 -15.28
C PHE A 43 -6.25 -8.97 -14.50
N ILE A 44 -7.08 -9.05 -13.44
CA ILE A 44 -7.24 -10.29 -12.68
C ILE A 44 -7.88 -11.40 -13.52
N GLU A 45 -8.83 -11.05 -14.38
CA GLU A 45 -9.49 -12.01 -15.28
C GLU A 45 -8.51 -12.55 -16.32
N ASP A 46 -7.59 -11.71 -16.81
CA ASP A 46 -6.54 -12.11 -17.75
C ASP A 46 -5.52 -13.09 -17.13
N ILE A 47 -5.16 -12.91 -15.86
CA ILE A 47 -4.14 -13.75 -15.19
C ILE A 47 -4.73 -14.96 -14.44
N GLN A 48 -5.98 -14.89 -14.01
CA GLN A 48 -6.68 -15.95 -13.29
C GLN A 48 -8.17 -15.93 -13.67
N TYR A 49 -8.47 -16.56 -14.81
CA TYR A 49 -9.83 -16.66 -15.34
C TYR A 49 -10.84 -17.16 -14.29
N GLY A 50 -11.98 -16.48 -14.18
CA GLY A 50 -13.03 -16.81 -13.22
C GLY A 50 -12.80 -16.27 -11.80
N ASN A 51 -11.77 -15.46 -11.57
CA ASN A 51 -11.57 -14.79 -10.28
C ASN A 51 -12.56 -13.63 -10.10
N ARG A 52 -13.64 -13.88 -9.35
CA ARG A 52 -14.72 -12.91 -9.07
C ARG A 52 -14.49 -12.08 -7.81
N PHE A 53 -13.27 -11.95 -7.34
CA PHE A 53 -12.96 -11.23 -6.09
C PHE A 53 -13.54 -9.80 -6.10
N PHE A 54 -13.30 -9.03 -7.16
CA PHE A 54 -13.74 -7.63 -7.25
C PHE A 54 -15.24 -7.43 -7.50
N GLU A 55 -15.99 -8.50 -7.81
CA GLU A 55 -17.45 -8.44 -7.95
C GLU A 55 -18.15 -8.49 -6.59
N THR A 56 -17.52 -9.11 -5.60
CA THR A 56 -18.11 -9.38 -4.28
C THR A 56 -17.40 -8.64 -3.15
N ALA A 57 -16.13 -8.29 -3.34
CA ALA A 57 -15.32 -7.62 -2.34
C ALA A 57 -15.74 -6.16 -2.13
N SER A 58 -15.78 -5.78 -0.87
CA SER A 58 -15.82 -4.39 -0.43
C SER A 58 -14.41 -4.02 0.03
N MET A 59 -13.76 -3.08 -0.63
CA MET A 59 -12.38 -2.72 -0.32
C MET A 59 -12.27 -1.34 0.29
N HIS A 60 -11.37 -1.19 1.26
CA HIS A 60 -10.98 0.10 1.81
C HIS A 60 -9.49 0.33 1.54
N MET A 61 -9.21 1.35 0.72
CA MET A 61 -7.86 1.84 0.46
C MET A 61 -7.58 3.07 1.34
N HIS A 62 -6.49 3.01 2.09
CA HIS A 62 -6.06 4.06 3.00
C HIS A 62 -4.68 4.60 2.62
N PHE A 63 -4.57 5.93 2.61
CA PHE A 63 -3.33 6.67 2.41
C PHE A 63 -2.94 7.35 3.74
N PRO A 64 -1.99 6.80 4.52
CA PRO A 64 -1.57 7.32 5.83
C PRO A 64 -0.92 8.72 5.73
N ALA A 65 -0.89 9.48 6.82
CA ALA A 65 -0.54 10.91 6.88
C ALA A 65 -1.64 11.83 6.31
N GLY A 66 -2.83 11.78 6.92
CA GLY A 66 -3.99 12.57 6.53
C GLY A 66 -3.96 14.02 7.01
N ALA A 67 -2.81 14.69 7.02
CA ALA A 67 -2.70 16.14 7.24
C ALA A 67 -2.07 16.87 6.05
N ILE A 68 -1.48 16.11 5.12
CA ILE A 68 -0.85 16.63 3.91
C ILE A 68 -1.76 16.20 2.75
N PRO A 69 -2.38 17.15 2.02
CA PRO A 69 -3.15 16.84 0.84
C PRO A 69 -2.31 16.05 -0.16
N LYS A 70 -2.86 14.95 -0.66
CA LYS A 70 -2.21 14.14 -1.70
C LYS A 70 -3.04 14.24 -2.95
N ASP A 71 -2.41 14.73 -4.00
CA ASP A 71 -3.05 14.82 -5.30
C ASP A 71 -2.09 14.39 -6.40
N GLY A 72 -2.66 13.89 -7.49
CA GLY A 72 -1.91 13.47 -8.67
C GLY A 72 -2.08 11.98 -9.04
N PRO A 73 -2.04 11.64 -10.34
CA PRO A 73 -2.34 10.31 -10.84
C PRO A 73 -1.18 9.30 -10.72
N SER A 74 0.01 9.78 -10.29
CA SER A 74 1.28 9.04 -10.30
C SER A 74 1.36 7.79 -9.39
N ALA A 75 0.29 7.47 -8.65
CA ALA A 75 0.15 6.29 -7.81
C ALA A 75 -0.72 5.19 -8.43
N GLY A 76 -1.17 5.36 -9.68
CA GLY A 76 -2.07 4.44 -10.37
C GLY A 76 -1.58 2.98 -10.35
N VAL A 77 -0.34 2.75 -10.79
CA VAL A 77 0.28 1.41 -10.78
C VAL A 77 0.37 0.80 -9.38
N THR A 78 0.55 1.64 -8.37
CA THR A 78 0.67 1.19 -6.98
C THR A 78 -0.68 0.80 -6.40
N MET A 79 -1.74 1.55 -6.73
CA MET A 79 -3.12 1.23 -6.36
C MET A 79 -3.57 -0.09 -6.99
N VAL A 80 -3.25 -0.32 -8.27
CA VAL A 80 -3.56 -1.61 -8.92
C VAL A 80 -2.79 -2.75 -8.23
N SER A 81 -1.50 -2.55 -7.93
CA SER A 81 -0.69 -3.56 -7.26
C SER A 81 -1.23 -3.95 -5.89
N SER A 82 -1.70 -2.97 -5.09
CA SER A 82 -2.28 -3.25 -3.78
C SER A 82 -3.58 -4.07 -3.90
N MET A 83 -4.43 -3.74 -4.86
CA MET A 83 -5.69 -4.46 -5.11
C MET A 83 -5.44 -5.88 -5.65
N ILE A 84 -4.52 -6.04 -6.60
CA ILE A 84 -4.16 -7.36 -7.15
C ILE A 84 -3.50 -8.24 -6.09
N SER A 85 -2.65 -7.67 -5.24
CA SER A 85 -2.06 -8.38 -4.10
C SER A 85 -3.13 -8.97 -3.19
N LEU A 86 -4.17 -8.19 -2.88
CA LEU A 86 -5.30 -8.63 -2.06
C LEU A 86 -6.13 -9.72 -2.77
N ALA A 87 -6.41 -9.56 -4.06
CA ALA A 87 -7.18 -10.52 -4.86
C ALA A 87 -6.48 -11.87 -5.04
N LEU A 88 -5.15 -11.86 -5.18
CA LEU A 88 -4.33 -13.07 -5.33
C LEU A 88 -3.90 -13.67 -3.99
N GLN A 89 -4.12 -12.97 -2.86
CA GLN A 89 -3.52 -13.29 -1.56
C GLN A 89 -2.00 -13.47 -1.62
N ARG A 90 -1.34 -12.65 -2.45
CA ARG A 90 0.11 -12.71 -2.67
C ARG A 90 0.76 -11.40 -2.21
N PRO A 91 1.79 -11.46 -1.35
CA PRO A 91 2.49 -10.26 -0.92
C PRO A 91 3.30 -9.67 -2.08
N LEU A 92 3.45 -8.35 -2.04
CA LEU A 92 4.40 -7.62 -2.89
C LEU A 92 5.79 -7.65 -2.25
N LYS A 93 6.83 -7.58 -3.08
CA LYS A 93 8.22 -7.50 -2.59
C LYS A 93 8.41 -6.23 -1.75
N PRO A 94 8.88 -6.33 -0.49
CA PRO A 94 8.93 -5.20 0.44
C PRO A 94 9.96 -4.12 0.07
N GLU A 95 10.95 -4.46 -0.77
CA GLU A 95 12.04 -3.57 -1.17
C GLU A 95 11.84 -2.94 -2.56
N VAL A 96 10.60 -2.98 -3.08
CA VAL A 96 10.20 -2.42 -4.37
C VAL A 96 9.34 -1.17 -4.16
N ALA A 97 9.77 -0.05 -4.72
CA ALA A 97 8.94 1.13 -4.90
C ALA A 97 8.50 1.25 -6.36
N MET A 98 7.32 1.80 -6.60
CA MET A 98 6.81 2.01 -7.95
C MET A 98 6.08 3.34 -8.07
N THR A 99 6.13 3.93 -9.25
CA THR A 99 5.38 5.14 -9.61
C THR A 99 4.99 5.07 -11.08
N GLY A 100 3.86 5.65 -11.42
CA GLY A 100 3.31 5.61 -12.76
C GLY A 100 1.83 5.89 -12.71
N GLU A 101 1.37 6.75 -13.61
CA GLU A 101 -0.05 6.82 -13.93
C GLU A 101 -0.42 5.58 -14.76
N ILE A 102 -1.67 5.16 -14.69
CA ILE A 102 -2.18 4.00 -15.41
C ILE A 102 -3.41 4.36 -16.22
N THR A 103 -3.52 3.80 -17.41
CA THR A 103 -4.70 3.91 -18.27
C THR A 103 -5.63 2.71 -18.09
N LEU A 104 -6.86 2.81 -18.61
CA LEU A 104 -7.80 1.68 -18.66
C LEU A 104 -7.29 0.50 -19.51
N THR A 105 -6.32 0.74 -20.41
CA THR A 105 -5.68 -0.30 -21.24
C THR A 105 -4.45 -0.92 -20.57
N GLY A 106 -4.07 -0.44 -19.38
CA GLY A 106 -2.89 -0.92 -18.65
C GLY A 106 -1.57 -0.30 -19.09
N LYS A 107 -1.59 0.73 -19.94
CA LYS A 107 -0.39 1.50 -20.28
C LYS A 107 0.08 2.27 -19.05
N VAL A 108 1.39 2.26 -18.80
CA VAL A 108 2.01 3.05 -17.74
C VAL A 108 2.49 4.38 -18.33
N LEU A 109 1.95 5.48 -17.81
CA LEU A 109 2.23 6.83 -18.31
C LEU A 109 3.36 7.52 -17.53
N PRO A 110 4.11 8.42 -18.17
CA PRO A 110 5.22 9.14 -17.55
C PRO A 110 4.76 9.97 -16.36
N ILE A 111 5.69 10.19 -15.43
CA ILE A 111 5.48 10.99 -14.23
C ILE A 111 6.50 12.11 -14.11
N GLY A 112 6.14 13.16 -13.36
CA GLY A 112 7.08 14.20 -12.95
C GLY A 112 7.94 13.80 -11.74
N GLY A 113 9.03 14.53 -11.55
CA GLY A 113 9.84 14.48 -10.33
C GLY A 113 10.70 13.22 -10.16
N VAL A 114 11.25 12.67 -11.25
CA VAL A 114 12.08 11.44 -11.23
C VAL A 114 13.26 11.58 -10.27
N LYS A 115 13.91 12.75 -10.24
CA LYS A 115 15.02 13.07 -9.33
C LYS A 115 14.59 12.97 -7.87
N GLU A 116 13.52 13.66 -7.49
CA GLU A 116 13.02 13.75 -6.12
C GLU A 116 12.53 12.39 -5.63
N LYS A 117 11.89 11.61 -6.51
CA LYS A 117 11.39 10.26 -6.23
C LYS A 117 12.56 9.29 -6.03
N THR A 118 13.61 9.39 -6.84
CA THR A 118 14.83 8.59 -6.68
C THR A 118 15.52 8.87 -5.34
N ILE A 119 15.65 10.15 -4.97
CA ILE A 119 16.23 10.54 -3.67
C ILE A 119 15.38 10.01 -2.51
N ALA A 120 14.05 10.10 -2.61
CA ALA A 120 13.15 9.61 -1.57
C ALA A 120 13.23 8.08 -1.42
N ALA A 121 13.25 7.33 -2.53
CA ALA A 121 13.43 5.89 -2.53
C ALA A 121 14.74 5.48 -1.83
N ARG A 122 15.84 6.14 -2.17
CA ARG A 122 17.14 5.89 -1.56
C ARG A 122 17.14 6.17 -0.05
N ARG A 123 16.53 7.29 0.36
CA ARG A 123 16.42 7.66 1.79
C ARG A 123 15.58 6.66 2.58
N GLY A 124 14.60 6.02 1.96
CA GLY A 124 13.81 4.96 2.59
C GLY A 124 14.42 3.56 2.52
N GLY A 125 15.66 3.42 2.03
CA GLY A 125 16.33 2.12 1.97
C GLY A 125 15.77 1.16 0.93
N ILE A 126 15.07 1.67 -0.10
CA ILE A 126 14.56 0.87 -1.20
C ILE A 126 15.70 0.38 -2.07
N LYS A 127 15.61 -0.86 -2.56
CA LYS A 127 16.62 -1.45 -3.45
C LYS A 127 16.21 -1.39 -4.91
N THR A 128 14.92 -1.51 -5.18
CA THR A 128 14.38 -1.57 -6.54
C THR A 128 13.32 -0.51 -6.75
N ILE A 129 13.41 0.25 -7.84
CA ILE A 129 12.43 1.25 -8.24
C ILE A 129 11.88 0.94 -9.64
N ILE A 130 10.56 1.02 -9.79
CA ILE A 130 9.87 0.86 -11.07
C ILE A 130 9.44 2.24 -11.56
N PHE A 131 9.91 2.61 -12.75
CA PHE A 131 9.54 3.83 -13.46
C PHE A 131 8.84 3.51 -14.79
N PRO A 132 8.01 4.42 -15.32
CA PRO A 132 7.52 4.34 -16.69
C PRO A 132 8.67 4.33 -17.69
N VAL A 133 8.55 3.59 -18.80
CA VAL A 133 9.60 3.55 -19.84
C VAL A 133 9.90 4.93 -20.43
N ASP A 134 8.88 5.78 -20.52
CA ASP A 134 9.02 7.15 -21.04
C ASP A 134 9.87 8.05 -20.13
N ASN A 135 10.02 7.71 -18.84
CA ASN A 135 10.92 8.41 -17.91
C ASN A 135 12.38 7.93 -17.98
N LYS A 136 12.73 7.03 -18.92
CA LYS A 136 14.11 6.54 -19.05
C LYS A 136 15.09 7.67 -19.35
N LYS A 137 14.71 8.64 -20.17
CA LYS A 137 15.54 9.81 -20.47
C LYS A 137 15.86 10.61 -19.20
N ASP A 138 14.83 10.91 -18.41
CA ASP A 138 15.00 11.65 -17.14
C ASP A 138 15.89 10.88 -16.16
N TRP A 139 15.77 9.55 -16.13
CA TRP A 139 16.64 8.69 -15.32
C TRP A 139 18.10 8.74 -15.79
N ASP A 140 18.33 8.64 -17.10
CA ASP A 140 19.67 8.62 -17.67
C ASP A 140 20.42 9.94 -17.39
N GLU A 141 19.69 11.06 -17.37
CA GLU A 141 20.20 12.40 -17.01
C GLU A 141 20.55 12.57 -15.52
N LEU A 142 20.12 11.66 -14.64
CA LEU A 142 20.48 11.72 -13.22
C LEU A 142 21.96 11.36 -12.99
N GLU A 143 22.60 12.16 -12.13
CA GLU A 143 23.97 11.92 -11.67
C GLU A 143 24.07 10.62 -10.87
N ASP A 144 25.20 9.92 -10.96
CA ASP A 144 25.39 8.58 -10.35
C ASP A 144 25.22 8.60 -8.82
N TYR A 145 25.59 9.69 -8.15
CA TYR A 145 25.39 9.81 -6.71
C TYR A 145 23.90 9.86 -6.32
N ILE A 146 23.00 10.21 -7.25
CA ILE A 146 21.54 10.20 -7.05
C ILE A 146 21.03 8.78 -7.19
N LYS A 147 21.38 8.12 -8.31
CA LYS A 147 21.04 6.73 -8.62
C LYS A 147 21.51 5.79 -7.51
N GLY A 148 22.73 5.97 -7.01
CA GLY A 148 23.32 5.17 -5.94
C GLY A 148 23.28 3.67 -6.28
N ASN A 149 22.85 2.84 -5.33
CA ASN A 149 22.71 1.39 -5.52
C ASN A 149 21.28 0.95 -5.89
N LEU A 150 20.45 1.87 -6.40
CA LEU A 150 19.09 1.54 -6.80
C LEU A 150 19.09 0.77 -8.13
N LYS A 151 18.42 -0.38 -8.13
CA LYS A 151 18.08 -1.09 -9.35
C LYS A 151 16.82 -0.46 -9.95
N VAL A 152 16.91 0.05 -11.17
CA VAL A 152 15.76 0.57 -11.91
C VAL A 152 15.17 -0.49 -12.82
N HIS A 153 13.84 -0.56 -12.87
CA HIS A 153 13.08 -1.29 -13.87
C HIS A 153 12.15 -0.32 -14.59
N PHE A 154 12.13 -0.41 -15.91
CA PHE A 154 11.25 0.40 -16.76
C PHE A 154 10.04 -0.44 -17.19
N ALA A 155 8.84 0.08 -16.97
CA ALA A 155 7.58 -0.56 -17.30
C ALA A 155 6.87 0.23 -18.40
N ASP A 156 6.44 -0.47 -19.45
CA ASP A 156 5.63 0.10 -20.53
C ASP A 156 4.13 -0.18 -20.29
N TYR A 157 3.84 -1.38 -19.78
CA TYR A 157 2.53 -1.81 -19.36
C TYR A 157 2.56 -2.32 -17.92
N TYR A 158 1.40 -2.36 -17.27
CA TYR A 158 1.28 -2.83 -15.89
C TYR A 158 1.76 -4.28 -15.71
N LYS A 159 1.71 -5.11 -16.76
CA LYS A 159 2.26 -6.47 -16.72
C LYS A 159 3.75 -6.48 -16.34
N ASP A 160 4.53 -5.52 -16.83
CA ASP A 160 5.95 -5.38 -16.50
C ASP A 160 6.13 -5.05 -15.01
N VAL A 161 5.24 -4.21 -14.46
CA VAL A 161 5.19 -3.89 -13.02
C VAL A 161 4.89 -5.16 -12.22
N PHE A 162 3.90 -5.94 -12.65
CA PHE A 162 3.49 -7.17 -11.97
C PHE A 162 4.61 -8.21 -11.91
N GLU A 163 5.34 -8.43 -13.01
CA GLU A 163 6.45 -9.39 -13.07
C GLU A 163 7.61 -9.01 -12.12
N VAL A 164 7.88 -7.70 -11.96
CA VAL A 164 8.94 -7.24 -11.05
C VAL A 164 8.45 -7.26 -9.59
N ALA A 165 7.21 -6.84 -9.35
CA ALA A 165 6.70 -6.59 -8.00
C ALA A 165 6.26 -7.85 -7.24
N PHE A 166 5.85 -8.90 -7.95
CA PHE A 166 5.45 -10.18 -7.35
C PHE A 166 6.56 -11.23 -7.51
N ASP A 167 6.67 -12.16 -6.55
CA ASP A 167 7.54 -13.33 -6.71
C ASP A 167 6.98 -14.27 -7.78
N PRO A 168 7.81 -14.94 -8.60
CA PRO A 168 7.32 -15.92 -9.57
C PRO A 168 6.49 -17.00 -8.86
N VAL A 169 5.45 -17.49 -9.54
CA VAL A 169 4.58 -18.54 -8.98
C VAL A 169 5.42 -19.80 -8.82
N ASP A 170 5.66 -20.21 -7.58
CA ASP A 170 6.20 -21.54 -7.30
C ASP A 170 5.21 -22.58 -7.83
N SER A 171 5.56 -23.28 -8.90
CA SER A 171 4.77 -24.36 -9.50
C SER A 171 4.54 -25.57 -8.56
N ARG A 172 5.01 -25.50 -7.30
CA ARG A 172 4.83 -26.51 -6.26
C ARG A 172 3.71 -26.19 -5.27
N SER A 173 3.30 -24.93 -5.16
CA SER A 173 2.20 -24.50 -4.29
C SER A 173 0.91 -24.35 -5.09
N GLY A 174 0.53 -25.43 -5.77
CA GLY A 174 -0.77 -25.58 -6.45
C GLY A 174 -1.92 -25.70 -5.45
N LYS A 175 -2.13 -24.71 -4.59
CA LYS A 175 -3.47 -24.45 -4.04
C LYS A 175 -4.14 -23.47 -5.00
N VAL A 176 -4.87 -24.02 -5.96
CA VAL A 176 -6.01 -23.33 -6.53
C VAL A 176 -6.87 -22.94 -5.34
N ILE A 177 -6.88 -21.66 -4.97
CA ILE A 177 -7.85 -21.16 -4.01
C ILE A 177 -9.17 -21.11 -4.77
N GLU A 178 -9.89 -22.21 -4.73
CA GLU A 178 -11.32 -22.19 -4.98
C GLU A 178 -11.89 -21.11 -4.08
N ALA A 179 -12.52 -20.09 -4.67
CA ALA A 179 -13.24 -19.07 -3.92
C ALA A 179 -14.25 -19.82 -3.04
N GLN A 180 -13.97 -19.89 -1.73
CA GLN A 180 -14.88 -20.59 -0.85
C GLN A 180 -16.22 -19.85 -0.87
N PRO A 181 -17.34 -20.54 -1.15
CA PRO A 181 -18.65 -19.94 -1.00
C PRO A 181 -18.78 -19.49 0.46
N THR A 182 -19.07 -18.21 0.65
CA THR A 182 -19.25 -17.62 1.98
C THR A 182 -20.36 -18.37 2.69
N VAL A 183 -19.99 -19.11 3.74
CA VAL A 183 -20.97 -19.76 4.62
C VAL A 183 -21.83 -18.66 5.25
N PRO A 184 -23.17 -18.69 5.13
CA PRO A 184 -24.01 -17.70 5.78
C PRO A 184 -23.88 -17.84 7.30
N ILE A 185 -23.29 -16.83 7.94
CA ILE A 185 -23.20 -16.76 9.39
C ILE A 185 -24.58 -16.33 9.92
N THR A 186 -25.35 -17.28 10.43
CA THR A 186 -26.56 -16.99 11.19
C THR A 186 -26.23 -16.05 12.37
N PRO A 187 -27.06 -15.02 12.62
CA PRO A 187 -26.79 -14.04 13.66
C PRO A 187 -26.71 -14.71 15.04
N ARG A 188 -25.58 -14.52 15.73
CA ARG A 188 -25.39 -14.99 17.12
C ARG A 188 -26.45 -14.34 18.02
N LYS A 189 -27.27 -15.19 18.66
CA LYS A 189 -28.24 -14.81 19.70
C LYS A 189 -27.51 -14.00 20.79
N LYS A 190 -28.00 -12.79 21.09
CA LYS A 190 -27.52 -11.96 22.20
C LYS A 190 -27.60 -12.77 23.50
N ARG A 191 -26.44 -13.07 24.09
CA ARG A 191 -26.36 -13.69 25.42
C ARG A 191 -26.67 -12.59 26.45
N ASN A 192 -27.74 -12.78 27.22
CA ASN A 192 -28.17 -11.88 28.28
C ASN A 192 -27.02 -11.57 29.24
N GLN A 193 -26.79 -10.30 29.51
CA GLN A 193 -25.91 -9.84 30.58
C GLN A 193 -26.61 -10.05 31.92
N SER A 194 -26.04 -10.89 32.78
CA SER A 194 -26.35 -10.92 34.22
C SER A 194 -25.45 -9.92 34.95
N PRO A 195 -25.93 -9.28 36.04
CA PRO A 195 -25.27 -8.13 36.63
C PRO A 195 -24.02 -8.53 37.42
N VAL A 196 -22.91 -7.82 37.18
CA VAL A 196 -21.65 -7.99 37.92
C VAL A 196 -21.79 -7.33 39.28
N GLN A 197 -21.81 -8.13 40.35
CA GLN A 197 -21.67 -7.67 41.73
C GLN A 197 -20.21 -7.31 42.02
N ASN A 198 -19.99 -6.07 42.48
CA ASN A 198 -18.73 -5.59 43.04
C ASN A 198 -18.33 -6.39 44.28
N ARG A 199 -17.12 -6.96 44.28
CA ARG A 199 -16.37 -7.24 45.51
C ARG A 199 -14.91 -6.89 45.32
N HIS A 200 -14.47 -5.90 46.09
CA HIS A 200 -13.07 -5.60 46.35
C HIS A 200 -12.43 -6.74 47.15
N ALA A 201 -11.26 -7.20 46.71
CA ALA A 201 -10.27 -7.84 47.57
C ALA A 201 -8.89 -7.62 46.93
N GLY A 202 -8.04 -6.87 47.62
CA GLY A 202 -6.66 -6.65 47.20
C GLY A 202 -5.79 -7.85 47.50
N LEU A 203 -4.74 -8.03 46.70
CA LEU A 203 -3.55 -8.79 47.10
C LEU A 203 -2.32 -8.10 46.52
N ARG A 204 -1.43 -7.66 47.41
CA ARG A 204 -0.05 -7.24 47.15
C ARG A 204 0.83 -8.47 47.04
N ALA A 205 1.68 -8.53 46.02
CA ALA A 205 3.01 -9.16 45.96
C ALA A 205 3.47 -9.07 44.50
N LYS A 206 4.72 -8.85 44.10
CA LYS A 206 6.03 -8.68 44.73
C LYS A 206 6.87 -8.03 43.63
N VAL A 207 7.66 -7.02 43.96
CA VAL A 207 8.65 -6.44 43.04
C VAL A 207 9.91 -7.27 43.19
N ASP A 208 10.34 -7.93 42.11
CA ASP A 208 11.71 -8.41 41.98
C ASP A 208 12.21 -8.14 40.56
N GLN A 209 13.46 -7.68 40.51
CA GLN A 209 14.13 -7.06 39.38
C GLN A 209 14.51 -8.09 38.30
N GLY A 210 14.24 -7.74 37.05
CA GLY A 210 14.73 -8.47 35.87
C GLY A 210 14.84 -7.52 34.69
N LEU A 211 16.05 -7.07 34.41
CA LEU A 211 16.42 -6.28 33.24
C LEU A 211 16.19 -7.15 31.99
N VAL A 212 15.19 -6.85 31.17
CA VAL A 212 15.13 -7.35 29.78
C VAL A 212 14.60 -6.25 28.86
N CYS A 213 15.55 -5.61 28.19
CA CYS A 213 15.34 -4.94 26.91
C CYS A 213 14.74 -5.97 25.94
N GLY A 214 13.52 -5.72 25.47
CA GLY A 214 12.82 -6.62 24.57
C GLY A 214 11.90 -5.83 23.66
N TYR A 215 12.48 -5.20 22.63
CA TYR A 215 11.75 -4.98 21.39
C TYR A 215 11.23 -6.34 20.91
N LEU A 216 9.93 -6.56 20.98
CA LEU A 216 9.29 -7.65 20.24
C LEU A 216 8.32 -7.03 19.24
N PHE A 217 8.88 -6.66 18.09
CA PHE A 217 8.14 -6.60 16.85
C PHE A 217 7.60 -8.01 16.56
N SER A 218 6.29 -8.18 16.62
CA SER A 218 5.59 -9.30 15.97
C SER A 218 4.64 -8.70 14.95
N VAL A 219 5.17 -8.37 13.77
CA VAL A 219 4.32 -8.00 12.62
C VAL A 219 3.79 -9.31 12.04
N THR A 220 2.66 -9.75 12.58
CA THR A 220 1.88 -10.83 11.98
C THR A 220 1.44 -10.37 10.60
N GLN A 221 1.82 -11.15 9.59
CA GLN A 221 1.27 -11.16 8.25
C GLN A 221 -0.27 -11.17 8.34
N TYR A 222 -0.93 -10.02 8.21
CA TYR A 222 -2.38 -10.00 8.04
C TYR A 222 -2.68 -10.26 6.57
N LEU A 223 -3.24 -11.44 6.28
CA LEU A 223 -3.83 -11.86 4.99
C LEU A 223 -4.95 -10.91 4.48
N GLU A 224 -5.15 -9.76 5.10
CA GLU A 224 -6.28 -8.86 4.88
C GLU A 224 -5.85 -7.42 4.55
N VAL A 225 -4.55 -7.10 4.54
CA VAL A 225 -4.04 -5.75 4.22
C VAL A 225 -2.80 -5.83 3.32
N SER A 226 -2.91 -5.35 2.09
CA SER A 226 -1.75 -5.16 1.20
C SER A 226 -1.14 -3.78 1.44
N LYS A 227 0.11 -3.73 1.90
CA LYS A 227 0.89 -2.48 2.02
C LYS A 227 1.80 -2.33 0.81
N VAL A 228 1.72 -1.20 0.14
CA VAL A 228 2.51 -0.94 -1.07
C VAL A 228 3.12 0.44 -0.99
N LEU A 229 4.36 0.55 -1.46
CA LEU A 229 5.11 1.79 -1.41
C LEU A 229 4.98 2.59 -2.70
N VAL A 230 4.54 3.85 -2.56
CA VAL A 230 4.38 4.87 -3.59
C VAL A 230 5.40 5.98 -3.37
N LEU A 231 5.82 6.60 -4.46
CA LEU A 231 6.51 7.88 -4.46
C LEU A 231 5.58 8.97 -5.04
N PRO A 232 4.78 9.68 -4.22
CA PRO A 232 3.95 10.77 -4.71
C PRO A 232 4.76 11.87 -5.39
N CYS A 233 4.19 12.43 -6.47
CA CYS A 233 4.63 13.70 -7.05
C CYS A 233 4.25 14.85 -6.10
N SER A 234 5.12 15.83 -5.93
CA SER A 234 4.78 17.06 -5.21
C SER A 234 4.77 18.18 -6.23
N ASP A 235 3.58 18.57 -6.70
CA ASP A 235 3.41 19.79 -7.50
C ASP A 235 3.18 20.99 -6.57
N ASP A 236 4.18 21.88 -6.61
CA ASP A 236 4.32 23.27 -6.17
C ASP A 236 3.75 23.87 -4.86
N SER A 237 4.70 24.51 -4.17
CA SER A 237 4.59 25.74 -3.37
C SER A 237 3.74 25.72 -2.09
N PHE A 238 4.39 25.62 -0.92
CA PHE A 238 4.11 26.53 0.20
C PHE A 238 5.24 26.53 1.24
N ILE A 239 5.66 27.75 1.58
CA ILE A 239 6.59 28.12 2.65
C ILE A 239 6.03 27.65 4.00
N LEU A 240 6.79 26.85 4.75
CA LEU A 240 6.68 26.79 6.21
C LEU A 240 8.05 26.99 6.85
N LYS A 241 8.29 28.26 7.12
CA LYS A 241 9.39 28.82 7.89
C LYS A 241 9.20 28.42 9.36
N PHE A 242 9.69 27.25 9.77
CA PHE A 242 9.85 26.94 11.20
C PHE A 242 11.24 27.36 11.67
N ARG A 243 11.26 28.58 12.20
CA ARG A 243 12.34 29.17 12.98
C ARG A 243 12.36 28.44 14.33
N CYS A 244 13.20 27.42 14.50
CA CYS A 244 13.43 26.83 15.81
C CYS A 244 14.57 27.59 16.49
N ASN A 245 14.19 28.54 17.33
CA ASN A 245 15.08 29.29 18.21
C ASN A 245 15.26 28.46 19.49
N CYS A 246 16.31 27.65 19.57
CA CYS A 246 16.77 27.10 20.85
C CYS A 246 18.04 27.86 21.26
N HIS A 247 17.83 28.84 22.14
CA HIS A 247 18.88 29.46 22.91
C HIS A 247 19.64 28.41 23.72
N SER A 248 20.95 28.43 23.55
CA SER A 248 21.97 28.01 24.51
C SER A 248 21.96 28.92 25.74
N HIS A 249 21.91 28.36 26.94
CA HIS A 249 22.59 28.84 28.15
C HIS A 249 22.70 27.61 29.08
N ILE A 250 23.90 27.04 29.18
CA ILE A 250 24.84 27.15 30.32
C ILE A 250 24.25 26.56 31.60
#